data_AF-A0A6I0E096-F1
#
_entry.id   AF-A0A6I0E096-F1
#
_cell.length_a   1.000
_cell.length_b   1.000
_cell.length_c   1.000
_cell.angle_alpha   90.00
_cell.angle_beta   90.00
_cell.angle_gamma   90.00
#
_symmetry.space_group_name_H-M   'P 1'
#
loop_
_entity.id
_entity.type
_entity.pdbx_description
1 polymer ?
#
loop_
_entity_poly.entity_id
_entity_poly.type
_entity_poly.pdbx_seq_one_letter_code
_entity_poly.pdbx_strand_id
1 'polypeptide(L)' 'MKRIWFFVLFIFSMVTAAADDVYFSKIGIEEGLSQLSVMTIYQDELGAMWFGTREGVSRYNGNSMEVIR' A
#
# COMPACT_ATOMS: atom_id res chain seq x y z
N MET A 1 -15.68 -36.20 29.59
CA MET A 1 -15.09 -36.17 28.22
C MET A 1 -15.67 -35.04 27.36
N LYS A 2 -17.00 -34.91 27.16
CA LYS A 2 -17.61 -33.85 26.32
C LYS A 2 -17.24 -32.41 26.73
N ARG A 3 -17.13 -32.13 28.03
CA ARG A 3 -16.75 -30.81 28.58
C ARG A 3 -15.36 -30.34 28.14
N ILE A 4 -14.41 -31.26 28.02
CA ILE A 4 -13.03 -30.96 27.59
C ILE A 4 -13.04 -30.50 26.14
N TRP A 5 -13.84 -31.14 25.28
CA TRP A 5 -14.02 -30.72 23.89
C TRP A 5 -14.66 -29.34 23.76
N PHE A 6 -15.61 -28.98 24.64
CA PHE A 6 -16.14 -27.62 24.71
C PHE A 6 -15.07 -26.58 25.07
N PHE A 7 -14.20 -26.88 26.04
CA PHE A 7 -13.09 -25.98 26.41
C PHE A 7 -12.04 -25.85 25.29
N VAL A 8 -11.74 -26.93 24.57
CA VAL A 8 -10.81 -26.90 23.42
C VAL A 8 -11.37 -26.05 22.27
N LEU A 9 -12.65 -26.22 21.93
CA LEU A 9 -13.31 -25.41 20.91
C LEU A 9 -13.39 -23.92 21.29
N PHE A 10 -13.60 -23.63 22.57
CA PHE A 10 -13.64 -22.26 23.09
C PHE A 10 -12.29 -21.54 22.93
N ILE A 11 -11.19 -22.20 23.32
CA ILE A 11 -9.83 -21.66 23.20
C ILE A 11 -9.44 -21.47 21.72
N PHE A 12 -9.82 -22.39 20.83
CA PHE A 12 -9.55 -22.27 19.40
C PHE A 12 -10.22 -21.03 18.76
N SER A 13 -11.42 -20.65 19.24
CA SER A 13 -12.11 -19.46 18.72
C SER A 13 -11.42 -18.13 19.09
N MET A 14 -10.71 -18.09 20.23
CA MET A 14 -10.00 -16.88 20.69
C MET A 14 -8.72 -16.56 19.89
N VAL A 15 -8.26 -17.45 19.03
CA VAL A 15 -7.02 -17.27 18.25
C VAL A 15 -7.21 -16.35 17.02
N THR A 16 -8.42 -15.86 16.74
CA THR A 16 -8.75 -15.27 15.43
C THR A 16 -8.68 -13.74 15.33
N ALA A 17 -7.91 -13.05 16.18
CA ALA A 17 -7.74 -11.59 16.05
C ALA A 17 -6.28 -11.15 16.29
N ALA A 18 -5.39 -11.47 15.35
CA ALA A 18 -4.14 -10.74 15.20
C ALA A 18 -4.41 -9.54 14.28
N ALA A 19 -4.05 -8.34 14.71
CA ALA A 19 -4.09 -7.15 13.85
C ALA A 19 -2.86 -7.20 12.92
N ASP A 20 -3.08 -7.10 11.62
CA ASP A 20 -1.97 -6.97 10.66
C ASP A 20 -1.34 -5.58 10.81
N ASP A 21 -0.03 -5.54 11.00
CA ASP A 21 0.73 -4.30 10.94
C ASP A 21 0.70 -3.75 9.51
N VAL A 22 0.35 -2.47 9.35
CA VAL A 22 0.34 -1.80 8.05
C VAL A 22 1.73 -1.23 7.76
N TYR A 23 2.39 -1.78 6.75
CA TYR A 23 3.67 -1.27 6.26
C TYR A 23 3.47 -0.42 5.00
N PHE A 24 4.22 0.68 4.92
CA PHE A 24 4.23 1.56 3.74
C PHE A 24 5.59 1.50 3.05
N SER A 25 5.58 1.35 1.73
CA SER A 25 6.76 1.60 0.90
C SER A 25 6.86 3.09 0.60
N LYS A 26 8.08 3.61 0.62
CA LYS A 26 8.35 5.02 0.29
C LYS A 26 8.75 5.13 -1.17
N ILE A 27 8.15 6.08 -1.88
CA ILE A 27 8.54 6.51 -3.22
C ILE A 27 8.75 8.02 -3.14
N GLY A 28 9.96 8.48 -3.44
CA GLY A 28 10.39 9.87 -3.37
C GLY A 28 11.32 10.24 -4.54
N ILE A 29 12.16 11.26 -4.33
CA ILE A 29 13.05 11.78 -5.37
C ILE A 29 14.04 10.71 -5.83
N GLU A 30 14.55 9.87 -4.92
CA GLU A 30 15.53 8.82 -5.25
C GLU A 30 14.95 7.76 -6.18
N GLU A 31 13.64 7.52 -6.09
CA GLU A 31 12.88 6.63 -6.95
C GLU A 31 12.37 7.32 -8.23
N GLY A 32 12.69 8.60 -8.43
CA GLY A 32 12.41 9.36 -9.66
C GLY A 32 11.21 10.31 -9.60
N LEU A 33 10.61 10.53 -8.42
CA LEU A 33 9.53 11.52 -8.27
C LEU A 33 10.06 12.92 -8.60
N SER A 34 9.31 13.69 -9.40
CA SER A 34 9.72 15.03 -9.84
C SER A 34 9.92 16.02 -8.70
N GLN A 35 9.05 15.99 -7.69
CA GLN A 35 9.10 16.87 -6.52
C GLN A 35 8.31 16.25 -5.36
N LEU A 36 8.72 16.49 -4.10
CA LEU A 36 8.19 15.82 -2.91
C LEU A 36 6.72 16.13 -2.58
N SER A 37 6.19 17.27 -3.04
CA SER A 37 4.82 17.69 -2.76
C SER A 37 3.87 17.19 -3.84
N VAL A 38 3.39 15.96 -3.65
CA VAL A 38 2.32 15.37 -4.48
C VAL A 38 0.99 16.02 -4.13
N MET A 39 0.35 16.65 -5.13
CA MET A 39 -0.92 17.38 -5.00
C MET A 39 -2.10 16.58 -5.53
N THR A 40 -1.87 15.68 -6.48
CA THR A 40 -2.90 14.79 -7.02
C THR A 40 -2.32 13.42 -7.36
N ILE A 41 -3.17 12.40 -7.24
CA ILE A 41 -2.86 11.01 -7.55
C ILE A 41 -3.98 10.46 -8.44
N TYR A 42 -3.60 9.83 -9.55
CA TYR A 42 -4.52 9.19 -10.48
C TYR A 42 -3.96 7.83 -10.94
N GLN A 43 -4.82 6.87 -11.24
CA GLN A 43 -4.44 5.61 -11.89
C GLN A 43 -5.14 5.53 -13.23
N ASP A 44 -4.38 5.26 -14.30
CA ASP A 44 -4.98 5.06 -15.62
C ASP A 44 -5.53 3.64 -15.82
N GLU A 45 -6.19 3.43 -16.95
CA GLU A 45 -6.82 2.14 -17.32
C GLU A 45 -5.80 1.01 -17.53
N LEU A 46 -4.53 1.34 -17.76
CA LEU A 46 -3.44 0.37 -17.90
C LEU A 46 -2.76 0.06 -16.55
N GLY A 47 -3.21 0.71 -15.48
CA GLY A 47 -2.74 0.52 -14.12
C GLY A 47 -1.54 1.39 -13.73
N ALA A 48 -1.08 2.30 -14.58
CA ALA A 48 0.01 3.20 -14.22
C ALA A 48 -0.48 4.30 -13.26
N MET A 49 0.35 4.61 -12.27
CA MET A 49 0.10 5.65 -11.28
C MET A 49 0.67 6.98 -11.76
N TRP A 50 -0.10 8.05 -11.61
CA TRP A 50 0.24 9.41 -12.01
C TRP A 50 0.25 10.31 -10.78
N PHE A 51 1.34 11.02 -10.59
CA PHE A 51 1.55 11.93 -9.47
C PHE A 51 1.73 13.35 -10.01
N GLY A 52 0.73 14.20 -9.82
CA GLY A 52 0.88 15.63 -10.10
C GLY A 52 1.54 16.31 -8.92
N THR A 53 2.73 16.87 -9.13
CA THR A 53 3.52 17.59 -8.13
C THR A 53 3.42 19.08 -8.37
N ARG A 54 4.05 19.91 -7.52
CA ARG A 54 4.10 21.36 -7.75
C ARG A 54 4.90 21.74 -8.99
N GLU A 55 5.78 20.88 -9.48
CA GLU A 55 6.75 21.20 -10.54
C GLU A 55 6.60 20.32 -11.80
N GLY A 56 5.60 19.43 -11.84
CA GLY A 56 5.36 18.61 -13.02
C GLY A 56 4.53 17.37 -12.71
N VAL A 57 4.61 16.39 -13.62
CA VAL A 57 3.88 15.12 -13.50
C VAL A 57 4.87 13.96 -13.54
N SER A 58 4.69 12.98 -12.67
CA SER A 58 5.48 11.74 -12.67
C SER A 58 4.57 10.53 -12.91
N ARG A 59 4.94 9.64 -13.82
CA ARG A 59 4.24 8.37 -14.10
C ARG A 59 5.04 7.19 -13.57
N TYR A 60 4.40 6.31 -12.80
CA TYR A 60 4.96 5.06 -12.30
C TYR A 60 4.22 3.87 -12.87
N ASN A 61 4.94 2.95 -13.51
CA ASN A 61 4.36 1.75 -14.15
C ASN A 61 4.47 0.48 -13.29
N GLY A 62 4.84 0.60 -12.01
CA GLY A 62 5.12 -0.54 -11.12
C GLY A 62 6.59 -0.95 -11.07
N ASN A 63 7.41 -0.53 -12.03
CA ASN A 63 8.84 -0.84 -12.08
C ASN A 63 9.73 0.41 -12.10
N SER A 64 9.33 1.45 -12.80
CA SER A 64 10.13 2.66 -13.02
C SER A 64 9.27 3.92 -13.04
N MET A 65 9.90 5.04 -12.65
CA MET A 65 9.30 6.37 -12.71
C MET A 65 9.76 7.13 -13.96
N GLU A 66 8.84 7.80 -14.62
CA GLU A 66 9.09 8.70 -15.75
C GLU A 66 8.61 10.12 -15.38
N VAL A 67 9.49 11.11 -15.49
CA VAL A 67 9.14 12.52 -15.27
C VAL A 67 8.70 13.14 -16.58
N ILE A 68 7.47 13.64 -16.62
CA ILE A 68 6.87 14.32 -17.75
C ILE A 68 6.93 15.83 -17.48
N ARG A 69 7.67 16.54 -18.34
CA ARG A 69 7.82 17.99 -18.32
C ARG A 69 6.85 18.65 -19.29
#